data_AF-A0A7V3MLU4-F1
#
_entry.id   AF-A0A7V3MLU4-F1
#
_cell.length_a   1.000
_cell.length_b   1.000
_cell.length_c   1.000
_cell.angle_alpha   90.00
_cell.angle_beta   90.00
_cell.angle_gamma   90.00
#
_symmetry.space_group_name_H-M   'P 1'
#
loop_
_entity.id
_entity.type
_entity.pdbx_description
1 polymer ?
#
loop_
_entity_poly.entity_id
_entity_poly.type
_entity_poly.pdbx_seq_one_letter_code
_entity_poly.pdbx_strand_id
1 'polypeptide(L)'
;IASVVKDMESELGPGNAYPDLLPKLARFELALMRFYEANLGSRKHGVFANKCWPAFENAFGFVPCYVNSRMAGKGIPISCEVDIYGALSEYICQLATDRPATLLDINNTVPPDMTAEIKDMAGAAPADLFMGFHCGNTPCCHLERCAIKYQLIMHRLMEDPSKPPDITRGTLEGRLKPGPATFFRLQGTTDNKLTSYAAEGSILDVDPRSFGAIGVFAIPNFARFYRHVLIGKRFPHHGAVAFAHAGKALFDAVKLLGVDDINTPKPAGVLYEGENPFE
;
A
#
# COMPACT_ATOMS: atom_id res chain seq x y z
N ILE A 1 -8.36 -21.32 16.16
CA ILE A 1 -7.95 -20.06 16.85
C ILE A 1 -6.53 -20.20 17.40
N ALA A 2 -6.25 -21.11 18.35
CA ALA A 2 -4.92 -21.25 18.95
C ALA A 2 -3.78 -21.46 17.93
N SER A 3 -4.02 -22.23 16.87
CA SER A 3 -3.07 -22.41 15.76
C SER A 3 -2.73 -21.10 15.05
N VAL A 4 -3.73 -20.27 14.75
CA VAL A 4 -3.55 -18.96 14.09
C VAL A 4 -2.84 -17.98 15.03
N VAL A 5 -3.13 -18.00 16.32
CA VAL A 5 -2.41 -17.19 17.32
C VAL A 5 -0.93 -17.57 17.34
N LYS A 6 -0.59 -18.86 17.38
CA LYS A 6 0.80 -19.33 17.34
C LYS A 6 1.51 -18.89 16.05
N ASP A 7 0.81 -18.91 14.92
CA ASP A 7 1.33 -18.43 13.64
C ASP A 7 1.60 -16.91 13.68
N MET A 8 0.68 -16.12 14.24
CA MET A 8 0.86 -14.69 14.46
C MET A 8 2.04 -14.38 15.40
N GLU A 9 2.18 -15.13 16.50
CA GLU A 9 3.32 -15.01 17.42
C GLU A 9 4.65 -15.29 16.72
N SER A 10 4.69 -16.31 15.86
CA SER A 10 5.88 -16.66 15.10
C SER A 10 6.23 -15.62 14.04
N GLU A 11 5.23 -15.07 13.34
CA GLU A 11 5.43 -14.04 12.30
C GLU A 11 5.89 -12.71 12.90
N LEU A 12 5.24 -12.26 13.98
CA LEU A 12 5.59 -11.00 14.64
C LEU A 12 6.88 -11.10 15.45
N GLY A 13 7.14 -12.24 16.09
CA GLY A 13 8.30 -12.45 16.94
C GLY A 13 8.46 -11.31 17.98
N PRO A 14 9.63 -10.64 18.04
CA PRO A 14 9.84 -9.48 18.93
C PRO A 14 8.91 -8.30 18.67
N GLY A 15 8.28 -8.22 17.49
CA GLY A 15 7.32 -7.20 17.11
C GLY A 15 5.92 -7.38 17.71
N ASN A 16 5.66 -8.46 18.46
CA ASN A 16 4.37 -8.70 19.11
C ASN A 16 4.20 -7.85 20.38
N ALA A 17 3.79 -6.60 20.24
CA ALA A 17 3.54 -5.69 21.37
C ALA A 17 2.18 -5.91 22.07
N TYR A 18 1.26 -6.67 21.47
CA TYR A 18 -0.11 -6.86 21.97
C TYR A 18 -0.53 -8.35 21.92
N PRO A 19 0.08 -9.22 22.74
CA PRO A 19 -0.26 -10.64 22.77
C PRO A 19 -1.73 -10.90 23.18
N ASP A 20 -2.31 -10.02 24.00
CA ASP A 20 -3.72 -10.08 24.41
C ASP A 20 -4.69 -9.83 23.25
N LEU A 21 -4.25 -9.15 22.19
CA LEU A 21 -5.06 -8.81 21.04
C LEU A 21 -5.14 -9.97 20.02
N LEU A 22 -4.12 -10.83 19.96
CA LEU A 22 -4.01 -11.88 18.94
C LEU A 22 -5.23 -12.82 18.87
N PRO A 23 -5.87 -13.26 19.98
CA PRO A 23 -7.08 -14.09 19.89
C PRO A 23 -8.24 -13.40 19.15
N LYS A 24 -8.38 -12.08 19.23
CA LYS A 24 -9.41 -11.32 18.48
C LYS A 24 -9.06 -11.26 17.00
N LEU A 25 -7.80 -10.94 16.68
CA LEU A 25 -7.31 -10.88 15.30
C LEU A 25 -7.38 -12.24 14.61
N ALA A 26 -7.03 -13.32 15.32
CA ALA A 26 -7.13 -14.68 14.82
C ALA A 26 -8.58 -15.09 14.50
N ARG A 27 -9.56 -14.64 15.30
CA ARG A 27 -10.99 -14.85 14.99
C ARG A 27 -11.39 -14.08 13.73
N PHE A 28 -10.89 -12.86 13.57
CA PHE A 28 -11.16 -12.03 12.40
C PHE A 28 -10.56 -12.64 11.12
N GLU A 29 -9.29 -13.07 11.14
CA GLU A 29 -8.67 -13.79 10.02
C GLU A 29 -9.45 -15.05 9.64
N LEU A 30 -9.84 -15.86 10.62
CA LEU A 30 -10.65 -17.06 10.37
C LEU A 30 -12.03 -16.73 9.79
N ALA A 31 -12.65 -15.63 10.23
CA ALA A 31 -13.92 -15.17 9.67
C ALA A 31 -13.77 -14.73 8.21
N LEU A 32 -12.71 -13.98 7.88
CA LEU A 32 -12.39 -13.57 6.51
C LEU A 32 -12.10 -14.78 5.62
N MET A 33 -11.27 -15.72 6.08
CA MET A 33 -10.96 -16.94 5.32
C MET A 33 -12.21 -17.79 5.06
N ARG A 34 -13.05 -18.00 6.08
CA ARG A 34 -14.33 -18.69 5.88
C ARG A 34 -15.25 -17.96 4.90
N PHE A 35 -15.30 -16.64 4.98
CA PHE A 35 -16.08 -15.84 4.03
C PHE A 35 -15.52 -15.96 2.62
N TYR A 36 -14.20 -15.88 2.46
CA TYR A 36 -13.52 -16.06 1.19
C TYR A 36 -13.86 -17.42 0.56
N GLU A 37 -13.65 -18.51 1.29
CA GLU A 37 -13.90 -19.88 0.82
C GLU A 37 -15.37 -20.11 0.46
N ALA A 38 -16.30 -19.64 1.29
CA ALA A 38 -17.73 -19.80 1.06
C ALA A 38 -18.25 -18.99 -0.14
N ASN A 39 -17.60 -17.87 -0.50
CA ASN A 39 -18.06 -16.96 -1.55
C ASN A 39 -17.22 -17.00 -2.83
N LEU A 40 -16.11 -17.76 -2.87
CA LEU A 40 -15.23 -17.85 -4.04
C LEU A 40 -15.97 -18.43 -5.27
N GLY A 41 -16.90 -19.35 -5.04
CA GLY A 41 -17.67 -20.00 -6.10
C GLY A 41 -16.76 -20.69 -7.12
N SER A 42 -16.97 -20.44 -8.42
CA SER A 42 -16.16 -21.01 -9.51
C SER A 42 -14.85 -20.25 -9.80
N ARG A 43 -14.54 -19.19 -9.06
CA ARG A 43 -13.37 -18.34 -9.33
C ARG A 43 -12.12 -19.00 -8.74
N LYS A 44 -10.97 -18.79 -9.38
CA LYS A 44 -9.68 -19.28 -8.85
C LYS A 44 -9.09 -18.36 -7.79
N HIS A 45 -9.46 -17.08 -7.83
CA HIS A 45 -8.93 -16.02 -6.98
C HIS A 45 -10.06 -15.10 -6.53
N GLY A 46 -9.88 -14.49 -5.37
CA GLY A 46 -10.71 -13.41 -4.87
C GLY A 46 -9.86 -12.35 -4.19
N VAL A 47 -10.44 -11.17 -4.02
CA VAL A 47 -9.83 -10.04 -3.32
C VAL A 47 -10.84 -9.45 -2.35
N PHE A 48 -10.36 -8.70 -1.37
CA PHE A 48 -11.19 -7.92 -0.48
C PHE A 48 -10.97 -6.42 -0.71
N ALA A 49 -12.03 -5.65 -0.56
CA ALA A 49 -11.95 -4.19 -0.39
C ALA A 49 -12.77 -3.86 0.86
N ASN A 50 -12.12 -3.90 2.02
CA ASN A 50 -12.83 -3.83 3.29
C ASN A 50 -12.90 -2.40 3.83
N LYS A 51 -14.02 -2.09 4.48
CA LYS A 51 -14.12 -0.88 5.31
C LYS A 51 -13.32 -1.14 6.58
N CYS A 52 -12.30 -0.34 6.85
CA CYS A 52 -11.54 -0.38 8.09
C CYS A 52 -12.09 0.68 9.07
N TRP A 53 -11.56 1.90 8.99
CA TRP A 53 -12.06 3.07 9.69
C TRP A 53 -13.36 3.60 9.09
N PRO A 54 -14.30 4.17 9.86
CA PRO A 54 -14.39 4.19 11.34
C PRO A 54 -15.17 3.01 11.94
N ALA A 55 -15.23 1.87 11.25
CA ALA A 55 -16.15 0.79 11.61
C ALA A 55 -15.55 -0.18 12.64
N PHE A 56 -14.26 -0.48 12.51
CA PHE A 56 -13.63 -1.60 13.20
C PHE A 56 -13.39 -1.34 14.69
N GLU A 57 -13.05 -0.11 15.05
CA GLU A 57 -12.76 0.33 16.41
C GLU A 57 -14.01 0.20 17.28
N ASN A 58 -15.15 0.68 16.79
CA ASN A 58 -16.43 0.62 17.49
C ASN A 58 -17.03 -0.79 17.52
N ALA A 59 -16.91 -1.56 16.44
CA ALA A 59 -17.55 -2.87 16.33
C ALA A 59 -16.74 -4.00 16.98
N PHE A 60 -15.41 -3.92 16.93
CA PHE A 60 -14.52 -5.03 17.30
C PHE A 60 -13.45 -4.65 18.33
N GLY A 61 -13.21 -3.35 18.56
CA GLY A 61 -12.21 -2.86 19.51
C GLY A 61 -10.77 -3.08 19.06
N PHE A 62 -10.51 -3.00 17.75
CA PHE A 62 -9.18 -3.03 17.13
C PHE A 62 -9.25 -2.51 15.69
N VAL A 63 -8.12 -2.21 15.06
CA VAL A 63 -7.99 -1.95 13.62
C VAL A 63 -7.55 -3.19 12.84
N PRO A 64 -8.03 -3.44 11.60
CA PRO A 64 -7.85 -4.72 10.91
C PRO A 64 -6.48 -4.91 10.24
N CYS A 65 -5.62 -3.90 10.27
CA CYS A 65 -4.49 -3.78 9.36
C CYS A 65 -3.55 -5.00 9.38
N TYR A 66 -3.13 -5.47 10.57
CA TYR A 66 -2.26 -6.64 10.66
C TYR A 66 -2.86 -7.90 10.00
N VAL A 67 -4.18 -8.11 10.16
CA VAL A 67 -4.87 -9.21 9.48
C VAL A 67 -4.91 -8.97 7.97
N ASN A 68 -5.11 -7.74 7.52
CA ASN A 68 -5.04 -7.41 6.10
C ASN A 68 -3.66 -7.75 5.51
N SER A 69 -2.55 -7.39 6.19
CA SER A 69 -1.20 -7.80 5.78
C SER A 69 -1.05 -9.31 5.64
N ARG A 70 -1.60 -10.08 6.59
CA ARG A 70 -1.52 -11.55 6.55
C ARG A 70 -2.31 -12.15 5.40
N MET A 71 -3.49 -11.61 5.10
CA MET A 71 -4.28 -12.03 3.94
C MET A 71 -3.51 -11.75 2.64
N ALA A 72 -2.94 -10.55 2.49
CA ALA A 72 -2.11 -10.19 1.34
C ALA A 72 -0.88 -11.11 1.23
N GLY A 73 -0.21 -11.42 2.35
CA GLY A 73 0.90 -12.38 2.40
C GLY A 73 0.53 -13.82 1.99
N LYS A 74 -0.73 -14.22 2.15
CA LYS A 74 -1.30 -15.49 1.67
C LYS A 74 -1.71 -15.44 0.19
N GLY A 75 -1.44 -14.34 -0.51
CA GLY A 75 -1.80 -14.13 -1.90
C GLY A 75 -3.28 -13.77 -2.11
N ILE A 76 -3.95 -13.25 -1.09
CA ILE A 76 -5.32 -12.72 -1.15
C ILE A 76 -5.25 -11.20 -0.96
N PRO A 77 -5.18 -10.40 -2.03
CA PRO A 77 -5.17 -8.96 -1.95
C PRO A 77 -6.35 -8.41 -1.14
N ILE A 78 -6.08 -7.40 -0.31
CA ILE A 78 -7.06 -6.79 0.57
C ILE A 78 -6.76 -5.30 0.72
N SER A 79 -7.53 -4.49 -0.01
CA SER A 79 -7.43 -3.05 0.08
C SER A 79 -8.24 -2.53 1.27
N CYS A 80 -7.67 -1.54 1.94
CA CYS A 80 -8.38 -0.76 2.95
C CYS A 80 -9.37 0.22 2.30
N GLU A 81 -10.19 0.85 3.13
CA GLU A 81 -11.05 1.98 2.76
C GLU A 81 -12.06 1.72 1.64
N VAL A 82 -12.44 0.44 1.45
CA VAL A 82 -13.37 0.02 0.39
C VAL A 82 -12.83 0.35 -1.02
N ASP A 83 -11.50 0.41 -1.19
CA ASP A 83 -10.90 0.74 -2.47
C ASP A 83 -10.91 -0.47 -3.43
N ILE A 84 -12.02 -0.67 -4.12
CA ILE A 84 -12.23 -1.80 -5.05
C ILE A 84 -11.20 -1.80 -6.20
N TYR A 85 -10.91 -0.61 -6.75
CA TYR A 85 -9.91 -0.48 -7.81
C TYR A 85 -8.48 -0.68 -7.29
N GLY A 86 -8.23 -0.30 -6.04
CA GLY A 86 -6.99 -0.62 -5.31
C GLY A 86 -6.79 -2.12 -5.17
N ALA A 87 -7.80 -2.86 -4.69
CA ALA A 87 -7.72 -4.31 -4.55
C ALA A 87 -7.48 -5.03 -5.88
N LEU A 88 -8.16 -4.58 -6.95
CA LEU A 88 -7.92 -5.10 -8.29
C LEU A 88 -6.51 -4.75 -8.78
N SER A 89 -6.00 -3.56 -8.48
CA SER A 89 -4.64 -3.16 -8.83
C SER A 89 -3.58 -4.00 -8.11
N GLU A 90 -3.77 -4.28 -6.81
CA GLU A 90 -2.92 -5.19 -6.03
C GLU A 90 -2.91 -6.60 -6.64
N TYR A 91 -4.07 -7.10 -7.06
CA TYR A 91 -4.17 -8.41 -7.71
C TYR A 91 -3.42 -8.46 -9.04
N ILE A 92 -3.54 -7.45 -9.89
CA ILE A 92 -2.79 -7.36 -11.15
C ILE A 92 -1.28 -7.28 -10.87
N CYS A 93 -0.84 -6.50 -9.89
CA CYS A 93 0.56 -6.45 -9.44
C CYS A 93 1.06 -7.82 -8.96
N GLN A 94 0.23 -8.54 -8.19
CA GLN A 94 0.58 -9.87 -7.70
C GLN A 94 0.77 -10.86 -8.84
N LEU A 95 -0.12 -10.85 -9.85
CA LEU A 95 0.01 -11.70 -11.03
C LEU A 95 1.23 -11.32 -11.90
N ALA A 96 1.55 -10.03 -12.00
CA ALA A 96 2.67 -9.57 -12.81
C ALA A 96 4.05 -9.89 -12.18
N THR A 97 4.10 -10.15 -10.88
CA THR A 97 5.35 -10.33 -10.14
C THR A 97 5.50 -11.68 -9.44
N ASP A 98 4.43 -12.47 -9.37
CA ASP A 98 4.33 -13.66 -8.50
C ASP A 98 4.72 -13.38 -7.04
N ARG A 99 4.45 -12.15 -6.57
CA ARG A 99 4.76 -11.68 -5.21
C ARG A 99 3.54 -10.95 -4.63
N PRO A 100 3.31 -11.04 -3.31
CA PRO A 100 2.29 -10.22 -2.65
C PRO A 100 2.46 -8.74 -2.98
N ALA A 101 1.38 -8.05 -3.30
CA ALA A 101 1.35 -6.61 -3.49
C ALA A 101 0.88 -5.90 -2.21
N THR A 102 0.98 -4.57 -2.19
CA THR A 102 0.36 -3.73 -1.16
C THR A 102 -0.20 -2.46 -1.80
N LEU A 103 -1.22 -1.88 -1.19
CA LEU A 103 -1.69 -0.53 -1.49
C LEU A 103 -1.00 0.47 -0.56
N LEU A 104 -0.46 1.57 -1.11
CA LEU A 104 0.11 2.66 -0.33
C LEU A 104 -0.46 4.00 -0.79
N ASP A 105 -0.48 4.96 0.13
CA ASP A 105 -0.74 6.37 -0.09
C ASP A 105 0.51 7.03 -0.63
N ILE A 106 0.37 7.83 -1.68
CA ILE A 106 1.36 8.85 -2.01
C ILE A 106 1.15 10.00 -1.02
N ASN A 107 1.92 10.01 0.07
CA ASN A 107 1.59 10.80 1.25
C ASN A 107 2.38 12.11 1.34
N ASN A 108 3.71 12.01 1.49
CA ASN A 108 4.57 13.16 1.79
C ASN A 108 5.70 13.33 0.79
N THR A 109 6.12 14.56 0.55
CA THR A 109 7.43 14.85 -0.03
C THR A 109 8.53 14.53 0.98
N VAL A 110 9.73 14.25 0.49
CA VAL A 110 10.88 13.97 1.34
C VAL A 110 11.59 15.28 1.70
N PRO A 111 11.80 15.58 3.01
CA PRO A 111 12.37 16.85 3.42
C PRO A 111 13.89 16.94 3.10
N PRO A 112 14.44 18.16 2.91
CA PRO A 112 15.81 18.33 2.46
C PRO A 112 16.87 17.66 3.35
N ASP A 113 16.68 17.66 4.67
CA ASP A 113 17.59 17.03 5.63
C ASP A 113 17.68 15.51 5.41
N MET A 114 16.56 14.86 5.10
CA MET A 114 16.56 13.44 4.73
C MET A 114 17.15 13.21 3.35
N THR A 115 16.85 14.06 2.35
CA THR A 115 17.42 13.91 1.01
C THR A 115 18.94 14.01 0.99
N ALA A 116 19.52 14.80 1.90
CA ALA A 116 20.97 14.96 2.05
C ALA A 116 21.68 13.68 2.54
N GLU A 117 20.94 12.75 3.16
CA GLU A 117 21.47 11.46 3.63
C GLU A 117 21.44 10.37 2.54
N ILE A 118 20.71 10.61 1.44
CA ILE A 118 20.53 9.66 0.34
C ILE A 118 21.70 9.75 -0.62
N LYS A 119 22.54 8.70 -0.66
CA LYS A 119 23.71 8.63 -1.53
C LYS A 119 23.38 8.36 -3.00
N ASP A 120 22.35 7.56 -3.23
CA ASP A 120 21.89 7.16 -4.56
C ASP A 120 20.37 7.25 -4.61
N MET A 121 19.85 8.12 -5.48
CA MET A 121 18.42 8.33 -5.71
C MET A 121 17.90 7.52 -6.91
N ALA A 122 18.65 6.51 -7.37
CA ALA A 122 18.25 5.63 -8.47
C ALA A 122 17.84 6.38 -9.75
N GLY A 123 18.54 7.48 -10.06
CA GLY A 123 18.26 8.33 -11.23
C GLY A 123 17.09 9.30 -11.06
N ALA A 124 16.45 9.34 -9.89
CA ALA A 124 15.43 10.35 -9.56
C ALA A 124 16.07 11.63 -9.01
N ALA A 125 15.39 12.77 -9.19
CA ALA A 125 15.76 14.02 -8.53
C ALA A 125 15.18 14.08 -7.10
N PRO A 126 15.71 14.94 -6.19
CA PRO A 126 15.12 15.10 -4.86
C PRO A 126 13.62 15.41 -4.87
N ALA A 127 13.16 16.20 -5.86
CA ALA A 127 11.75 16.54 -6.03
C ALA A 127 10.86 15.36 -6.46
N ASP A 128 11.45 14.31 -7.04
CA ASP A 128 10.73 13.11 -7.45
C ASP A 128 10.47 12.13 -6.29
N LEU A 129 11.11 12.37 -5.14
CA LEU A 129 11.00 11.48 -3.99
C LEU A 129 9.70 11.72 -3.22
N PHE A 130 9.04 10.63 -2.83
CA PHE A 130 7.87 10.67 -1.96
C PHE A 130 7.89 9.52 -0.94
N MET A 131 7.13 9.69 0.13
CA MET A 131 6.89 8.64 1.12
C MET A 131 5.62 7.88 0.76
N GLY A 132 5.76 6.59 0.46
CA GLY A 132 4.65 5.66 0.32
C GLY A 132 4.28 5.12 1.70
N PHE A 133 3.04 5.30 2.14
CA PHE A 133 2.60 4.95 3.50
C PHE A 133 1.28 4.19 3.48
N HIS A 134 1.11 3.21 4.38
CA HIS A 134 -0.20 2.72 4.76
C HIS A 134 -0.18 2.21 6.21
N CYS A 135 -1.34 2.15 6.85
CA CYS A 135 -1.48 1.63 8.22
C CYS A 135 -1.31 0.11 8.41
N GLY A 136 -1.02 -0.65 7.33
CA GLY A 136 -0.54 -2.03 7.47
C GLY A 136 -1.20 -3.13 6.64
N ASN A 137 -1.74 -2.87 5.44
CA ASN A 137 -2.04 -3.96 4.50
C ASN A 137 -0.77 -4.55 3.85
N THR A 138 0.41 -3.96 4.09
CA THR A 138 1.69 -4.44 3.58
C THR A 138 2.13 -5.75 4.25
N PRO A 139 2.34 -6.84 3.49
CA PRO A 139 2.83 -8.10 4.02
C PRO A 139 4.16 -7.99 4.77
N CYS A 140 4.30 -8.67 5.91
CA CYS A 140 5.56 -8.73 6.70
C CYS A 140 6.78 -9.12 5.84
N CYS A 141 6.61 -9.91 4.77
CA CYS A 141 7.71 -10.31 3.89
C CYS A 141 8.37 -9.13 3.15
N HIS A 142 7.69 -7.99 3.03
CA HIS A 142 8.19 -6.77 2.38
C HIS A 142 8.66 -5.71 3.38
N LEU A 143 8.60 -6.01 4.68
CA LEU A 143 9.05 -5.15 5.76
C LEU A 143 10.37 -5.67 6.35
N GLU A 144 11.30 -4.79 6.68
CA GLU A 144 12.56 -5.20 7.32
C GLU A 144 12.33 -5.79 8.71
N ARG A 145 11.39 -5.19 9.44
CA ARG A 145 10.85 -5.66 10.70
C ARG A 145 9.38 -5.30 10.70
N CYS A 146 8.52 -6.25 11.06
CA CYS A 146 7.11 -5.97 11.25
C CYS A 146 6.77 -6.01 12.74
N ALA A 147 6.05 -5.00 13.21
CA ALA A 147 5.62 -4.90 14.60
C ALA A 147 4.15 -4.49 14.65
N ILE A 148 3.37 -5.17 15.51
CA ILE A 148 2.00 -4.77 15.76
C ILE A 148 2.00 -3.53 16.66
N LYS A 149 1.26 -2.50 16.26
CA LYS A 149 1.20 -1.20 16.94
C LYS A 149 -0.26 -0.73 17.03
N TYR A 150 -0.48 0.57 17.09
CA TYR A 150 -1.79 1.19 17.11
C TYR A 150 -1.85 2.34 16.11
N GLN A 151 -3.05 2.71 15.69
CA GLN A 151 -3.26 3.82 14.76
C GLN A 151 -3.06 5.15 15.49
N LEU A 152 -1.88 5.76 15.32
CA LEU A 152 -1.48 6.97 16.04
C LEU A 152 -2.45 8.14 15.85
N ILE A 153 -2.96 8.33 14.63
CA ILE A 153 -3.89 9.42 14.32
C ILE A 153 -5.24 9.16 14.98
N MET A 154 -5.77 7.94 14.88
CA MET A 154 -7.06 7.59 15.48
C MET A 154 -7.00 7.67 17.00
N HIS A 155 -5.91 7.20 17.62
CA HIS A 155 -5.73 7.28 19.06
C HIS A 155 -5.83 8.73 19.56
N ARG A 156 -5.18 9.68 18.88
CA ARG A 156 -5.26 11.11 19.22
C ARG A 156 -6.65 11.71 19.04
N LEU A 157 -7.45 11.20 18.12
CA LEU A 157 -8.75 11.76 17.76
C LEU A 157 -9.92 11.11 18.51
N MET A 158 -9.76 9.87 18.98
CA MET A 158 -10.85 9.06 19.52
C MET A 158 -10.68 8.66 20.97
N GLU A 159 -9.44 8.60 21.44
CA GLU A 159 -9.09 8.09 22.76
C GLU A 159 -8.41 9.21 23.57
N ASP A 160 -8.39 9.03 24.89
CA ASP A 160 -7.65 9.92 25.77
C ASP A 160 -6.15 9.71 25.55
N PRO A 161 -5.39 10.72 25.07
CA PRO A 161 -3.98 10.56 24.74
C PRO A 161 -3.09 10.33 25.98
N SER A 162 -3.63 10.49 27.20
CA SER A 162 -2.95 10.14 28.44
C SER A 162 -3.06 8.65 28.81
N LYS A 163 -3.87 7.89 28.09
CA LYS A 163 -4.13 6.46 28.35
C LYS A 163 -3.49 5.57 27.28
N PRO A 164 -3.14 4.32 27.63
CA PRO A 164 -2.73 3.35 26.63
C PRO A 164 -3.81 3.14 25.56
N PRO A 165 -3.44 2.92 24.29
CA PRO A 165 -4.39 2.61 23.22
C PRO A 165 -5.22 1.38 23.54
N ASP A 166 -6.53 1.45 23.34
CA ASP A 166 -7.46 0.34 23.53
C ASP A 166 -8.09 -0.09 22.20
N ILE A 167 -8.92 0.77 21.59
CA ILE A 167 -9.70 0.41 20.40
C ILE A 167 -8.95 0.61 19.08
N THR A 168 -7.81 1.29 19.10
CA THR A 168 -7.02 1.65 17.91
C THR A 168 -5.81 0.73 17.68
N ARG A 169 -5.64 -0.32 18.48
CA ARG A 169 -4.57 -1.31 18.35
C ARG A 169 -4.77 -2.21 17.13
N GLY A 170 -3.69 -2.68 16.51
CA GLY A 170 -3.72 -3.65 15.40
C GLY A 170 -3.13 -3.17 14.07
N THR A 171 -2.46 -2.01 14.04
CA THR A 171 -1.66 -1.61 12.88
C THR A 171 -0.45 -2.53 12.71
N LEU A 172 0.05 -2.63 11.49
CA LEU A 172 1.35 -3.24 11.23
C LEU A 172 2.32 -2.15 10.79
N GLU A 173 3.38 -1.97 11.57
CA GLU A 173 4.40 -0.97 11.30
C GLU A 173 5.73 -1.61 10.92
N GLY A 174 6.45 -0.95 10.01
CA GLY A 174 7.75 -1.39 9.53
C GLY A 174 8.24 -0.54 8.37
N ARG A 175 9.57 -0.44 8.24
CA ARG A 175 10.20 0.13 7.05
C ARG A 175 10.09 -0.88 5.90
N LEU A 176 9.65 -0.41 4.74
CA LEU A 176 9.66 -1.21 3.51
C LEU A 176 11.10 -1.60 3.17
N LYS A 177 11.29 -2.84 2.72
CA LYS A 177 12.60 -3.32 2.26
C LYS A 177 13.03 -2.51 1.03
N PRO A 178 14.28 -2.01 0.98
CA PRO A 178 14.82 -1.36 -0.21
C PRO A 178 14.86 -2.31 -1.40
N GLY A 179 14.64 -1.80 -2.60
CA GLY A 179 14.65 -2.61 -3.82
C GLY A 179 13.81 -2.05 -4.96
N PRO A 180 13.78 -2.75 -6.11
CA PRO A 180 13.01 -2.32 -7.28
C PRO A 180 11.50 -2.38 -6.98
N ALA A 181 10.78 -1.37 -7.46
CA ALA A 181 9.33 -1.30 -7.29
C ALA A 181 8.64 -0.69 -8.53
N THR A 182 7.38 -1.05 -8.70
CA THR A 182 6.48 -0.41 -9.67
C THR A 182 5.24 0.06 -8.94
N PHE A 183 4.97 1.37 -9.01
CA PHE A 183 3.72 1.97 -8.55
C PHE A 183 2.69 1.88 -9.68
N PHE A 184 1.52 1.35 -9.38
CA PHE A 184 0.52 0.99 -10.39
C PHE A 184 -0.90 1.31 -9.91
N ARG A 185 -1.74 1.72 -10.85
CA ARG A 185 -3.17 1.90 -10.60
C ARG A 185 -3.97 1.60 -11.85
N LEU A 186 -5.00 0.79 -11.71
CA LEU A 186 -6.18 0.79 -12.56
C LEU A 186 -7.27 1.60 -11.86
N GLN A 187 -7.98 2.46 -12.59
CA GLN A 187 -9.01 3.32 -12.01
C GLN A 187 -10.17 3.53 -12.99
N GLY A 188 -11.40 3.46 -12.49
CA GLY A 188 -12.58 3.96 -13.19
C GLY A 188 -12.79 5.45 -12.91
N THR A 189 -13.11 6.22 -13.95
CA THR A 189 -13.50 7.64 -13.83
C THR A 189 -15.01 7.77 -13.65
N THR A 190 -15.46 8.98 -13.29
CA THR A 190 -16.90 9.31 -13.17
C THR A 190 -17.66 9.17 -14.49
N ASP A 191 -16.94 9.23 -15.61
CA ASP A 191 -17.51 9.13 -16.96
C ASP A 191 -17.49 7.68 -17.49
N ASN A 192 -17.36 6.70 -16.58
CA ASN A 192 -17.29 5.26 -16.88
C ASN A 192 -16.15 4.89 -17.85
N LYS A 193 -15.03 5.62 -17.82
CA LYS A 193 -13.81 5.27 -18.55
C LYS A 193 -12.82 4.61 -17.62
N LEU A 194 -12.05 3.66 -18.15
CA LEU A 194 -10.89 3.13 -17.45
C LEU A 194 -9.66 3.98 -17.80
N THR A 195 -8.87 4.28 -16.78
CA THR A 195 -7.55 4.90 -16.90
C THR A 195 -6.57 4.13 -16.02
N SER A 196 -5.32 4.14 -16.40
CA SER A 196 -4.27 3.46 -15.64
C SER A 196 -2.97 4.23 -15.66
N TYR A 197 -2.12 3.95 -14.68
CA TYR A 197 -0.72 4.27 -14.77
C TYR A 197 0.19 3.15 -14.28
N ALA A 198 1.42 3.14 -14.78
CA ALA A 198 2.54 2.37 -14.26
C ALA A 198 3.79 3.26 -14.17
N ALA A 199 4.46 3.25 -13.02
CA ALA A 199 5.63 4.08 -12.74
C ALA A 199 6.70 3.24 -12.04
N GLU A 200 7.82 2.98 -12.71
CA GLU A 200 8.92 2.17 -12.19
C GLU A 200 9.96 3.02 -11.46
N GLY A 201 10.50 2.46 -10.38
CA GLY A 201 11.54 3.10 -9.59
C GLY A 201 12.06 2.17 -8.51
N SER A 202 12.48 2.74 -7.39
CA SER A 202 13.08 1.99 -6.29
C SER A 202 12.60 2.49 -4.94
N ILE A 203 12.45 1.57 -3.99
CA ILE A 203 12.35 1.88 -2.56
C ILE A 203 13.78 2.09 -2.07
N LEU A 204 14.05 3.25 -1.46
CA LEU A 204 15.37 3.66 -1.00
C LEU A 204 15.66 3.16 0.42
N ASP A 205 16.94 2.88 0.69
CA ASP A 205 17.44 2.57 2.02
C ASP A 205 17.67 3.84 2.84
N VAL A 206 16.57 4.44 3.31
CA VAL A 206 16.58 5.62 4.18
C VAL A 206 15.47 5.48 5.22
N ASP A 207 15.72 5.91 6.45
CA ASP A 207 14.70 5.92 7.50
C ASP A 207 13.64 6.99 7.18
N PRO A 208 12.36 6.62 6.97
CA PRO A 208 11.30 7.59 6.70
C PRO A 208 10.93 8.46 7.91
N ARG A 209 11.45 8.17 9.12
CA ARG A 209 11.23 8.93 10.37
C ARG A 209 9.74 9.12 10.70
N SER A 210 8.94 8.12 10.36
CA SER A 210 7.49 8.11 10.55
C SER A 210 7.01 6.71 10.95
N PHE A 211 5.70 6.56 11.13
CA PHE A 211 5.04 5.33 11.54
C PHE A 211 4.36 4.63 10.35
N GLY A 212 3.75 3.47 10.60
CA GLY A 212 3.06 2.67 9.57
C GLY A 212 3.98 1.71 8.81
N ALA A 213 3.43 1.07 7.79
CA ALA A 213 4.21 0.44 6.74
C ALA A 213 4.62 1.53 5.75
N ILE A 214 5.89 1.90 5.74
CA ILE A 214 6.35 3.11 5.07
C ILE A 214 7.74 2.97 4.44
N GLY A 215 7.95 3.64 3.31
CA GLY A 215 9.26 3.75 2.67
C GLY A 215 9.34 4.96 1.75
N VAL A 216 10.57 5.36 1.43
CA VAL A 216 10.84 6.43 0.47
C VAL A 216 10.99 5.84 -0.91
N PHE A 217 10.20 6.33 -1.86
CA PHE A 217 10.22 5.92 -3.25
C PHE A 217 10.99 6.93 -4.09
N ALA A 218 11.83 6.42 -4.98
CA ALA A 218 12.52 7.15 -6.03
C ALA A 218 12.03 6.66 -7.39
N ILE A 219 11.21 7.46 -8.05
CA ILE A 219 10.70 7.20 -9.40
C ILE A 219 11.17 8.36 -10.29
N PRO A 220 12.02 8.15 -11.30
CA PRO A 220 12.52 9.26 -12.12
C PRO A 220 11.40 10.05 -12.80
N ASN A 221 11.47 11.39 -12.72
CA ASN A 221 10.48 12.32 -13.28
C ASN A 221 9.08 12.26 -12.62
N PHE A 222 8.99 11.69 -11.41
CA PHE A 222 7.73 11.53 -10.71
C PHE A 222 7.08 12.87 -10.31
N ALA A 223 7.83 13.92 -10.02
CA ALA A 223 7.22 15.21 -9.60
C ALA A 223 6.28 15.76 -10.68
N ARG A 224 6.76 15.76 -11.93
CA ARG A 224 5.99 16.19 -13.11
C ARG A 224 4.83 15.23 -13.38
N PHE A 225 5.10 13.92 -13.31
CA PHE A 225 4.08 12.88 -13.48
C PHE A 225 2.94 13.02 -12.45
N TYR A 226 3.27 13.19 -11.17
CA TYR A 226 2.32 13.42 -10.09
C TYR A 226 1.45 14.65 -10.36
N ARG A 227 2.05 15.76 -10.78
CA ARG A 227 1.33 17.02 -11.06
C ARG A 227 0.37 16.89 -12.24
N HIS A 228 0.80 16.31 -13.35
CA HIS A 228 0.08 16.34 -14.62
C HIS A 228 -0.79 15.11 -14.86
N VAL A 229 -0.42 13.96 -14.30
CA VAL A 229 -1.19 12.73 -14.42
C VAL A 229 -2.01 12.49 -13.16
N LEU A 230 -1.38 12.36 -11.99
CA LEU A 230 -2.12 11.95 -10.79
C LEU A 230 -3.12 13.02 -10.36
N ILE A 231 -2.67 14.26 -10.17
CA ILE A 231 -3.56 15.40 -9.90
C ILE A 231 -4.37 15.77 -11.14
N GLY A 232 -3.69 15.98 -12.28
CA GLY A 232 -4.34 16.48 -13.50
C GLY A 232 -5.47 15.59 -14.02
N LYS A 233 -5.32 14.27 -13.91
CA LYS A 233 -6.35 13.27 -14.29
C LYS A 233 -7.15 12.73 -13.11
N ARG A 234 -6.99 13.30 -11.91
CA ARG A 234 -7.80 13.00 -10.72
C ARG A 234 -7.72 11.54 -10.26
N PHE A 235 -6.53 10.95 -10.31
CA PHE A 235 -6.31 9.67 -9.66
C PHE A 235 -6.48 9.80 -8.14
N PRO A 236 -6.97 8.76 -7.45
CA PRO A 236 -6.92 8.73 -6.00
C PRO A 236 -5.46 8.66 -5.52
N HIS A 237 -5.24 8.98 -4.25
CA HIS A 237 -3.91 9.00 -3.64
C HIS A 237 -3.32 7.58 -3.46
N HIS A 238 -4.16 6.55 -3.44
CA HIS A 238 -3.74 5.15 -3.39
C HIS A 238 -3.12 4.68 -4.71
N GLY A 239 -2.00 3.96 -4.61
CA GLY A 239 -1.50 3.11 -5.68
C GLY A 239 -1.02 1.76 -5.15
N ALA A 240 -1.16 0.74 -5.99
CA ALA A 240 -0.66 -0.59 -5.70
C ALA A 240 0.84 -0.63 -5.99
N VAL A 241 1.59 -1.33 -5.15
CA VAL A 241 3.02 -1.51 -5.24
C VAL A 241 3.31 -2.95 -5.58
N ALA A 242 3.92 -3.14 -6.75
CA ALA A 242 4.62 -4.35 -7.12
C ALA A 242 6.07 -4.23 -6.63
N PHE A 243 6.53 -5.19 -5.81
CA PHE A 243 7.92 -5.24 -5.30
C PHE A 243 8.89 -5.84 -6.33
N ALA A 244 8.84 -5.30 -7.56
CA ALA A 244 9.72 -5.56 -8.69
C ALA A 244 9.50 -4.50 -9.77
N HIS A 245 10.39 -4.42 -10.75
CA HIS A 245 10.13 -3.74 -12.04
C HIS A 245 9.22 -4.63 -12.89
N ALA A 246 7.96 -4.21 -13.03
CA ALA A 246 6.89 -4.94 -13.70
C ALA A 246 6.10 -4.05 -14.69
N GLY A 247 6.57 -2.84 -14.96
CA GLY A 247 5.89 -1.83 -15.77
C GLY A 247 5.52 -2.34 -17.16
N LYS A 248 6.42 -3.11 -17.80
CA LYS A 248 6.13 -3.75 -19.10
C LYS A 248 4.91 -4.68 -19.02
N ALA A 249 4.91 -5.62 -18.09
CA ALA A 249 3.83 -6.61 -17.94
C ALA A 249 2.51 -5.93 -17.55
N LEU A 250 2.57 -4.95 -16.65
CA LEU A 250 1.40 -4.19 -16.20
C LEU A 250 0.79 -3.35 -17.34
N PHE A 251 1.64 -2.67 -18.11
CA PHE A 251 1.21 -1.88 -19.28
C PHE A 251 0.51 -2.76 -20.32
N ASP A 252 1.13 -3.89 -20.69
CA ASP A 252 0.56 -4.83 -21.65
C ASP A 252 -0.75 -5.43 -21.13
N ALA A 253 -0.83 -5.75 -19.83
CA ALA A 253 -2.04 -6.30 -19.21
C ALA A 253 -3.23 -5.33 -19.27
N VAL A 254 -3.06 -4.06 -18.88
CA VAL A 254 -4.17 -3.10 -18.93
C VAL A 254 -4.58 -2.76 -20.36
N LYS A 255 -3.64 -2.77 -21.30
CA LYS A 255 -3.95 -2.63 -22.72
C LYS A 255 -4.82 -3.79 -23.24
N LEU A 256 -4.50 -5.03 -22.84
CA LEU A 256 -5.32 -6.20 -23.17
C LEU A 256 -6.72 -6.14 -22.53
N LEU A 257 -6.85 -5.48 -21.39
CA LEU A 257 -8.15 -5.22 -20.73
C LEU A 257 -8.95 -4.07 -21.38
N GLY A 258 -8.42 -3.44 -22.44
CA GLY A 258 -9.10 -2.37 -23.17
C GLY A 258 -8.99 -1.00 -22.52
N VAL A 259 -7.94 -0.76 -21.72
CA VAL A 259 -7.65 0.58 -21.18
C VAL A 259 -6.92 1.41 -22.24
N ASP A 260 -7.54 2.47 -22.72
CA ASP A 260 -6.94 3.36 -23.73
C ASP A 260 -6.04 4.44 -23.11
N ASP A 261 -6.39 4.93 -21.92
CA ASP A 261 -5.63 5.96 -21.21
C ASP A 261 -4.64 5.33 -20.23
N ILE A 262 -3.46 4.98 -20.74
CA ILE A 262 -2.36 4.38 -19.95
C ILE A 262 -1.23 5.40 -19.82
N ASN A 263 -0.86 5.73 -18.58
CA ASN A 263 0.06 6.80 -18.26
C ASN A 263 1.36 6.27 -17.64
N THR A 264 2.49 6.88 -18.00
CA THR A 264 3.81 6.61 -17.42
C THR A 264 4.55 7.92 -17.19
N PRO A 265 5.53 7.96 -16.27
CA PRO A 265 6.44 9.10 -16.17
C PRO A 265 7.13 9.36 -17.53
N LYS A 266 6.97 10.58 -18.06
CA LYS A 266 7.63 11.04 -19.28
C LYS A 266 9.09 11.43 -18.97
N PRO A 267 10.04 11.13 -19.87
CA PRO A 267 11.41 11.60 -19.72
C PRO A 267 11.50 13.13 -19.77
N ALA A 268 12.62 13.67 -19.30
CA ALA A 268 12.95 15.08 -19.48
C ALA A 268 12.87 15.50 -20.96
N GLY A 269 12.36 16.70 -21.23
CA GLY A 269 12.19 17.24 -22.59
C GLY A 269 10.89 16.82 -23.30
N VAL A 270 10.12 15.86 -22.77
CA VAL A 270 8.78 15.53 -23.29
C VAL A 270 7.71 16.10 -22.37
N LEU A 271 6.99 17.11 -22.85
CA LEU A 271 5.99 17.82 -22.06
C LEU A 271 4.69 17.02 -21.90
N TYR A 272 4.06 17.15 -20.75
CA TYR A 272 2.65 16.84 -20.55
C TYR A 272 1.77 17.94 -21.14
N GLU A 273 0.50 17.61 -21.37
CA GLU A 273 -0.49 18.61 -21.75
C GLU A 273 -0.63 19.65 -20.63
N GLY A 274 -0.54 20.94 -20.98
CA GLY A 274 -0.61 22.05 -20.04
C GLY A 274 0.63 22.24 -19.16
N GLU A 275 1.73 21.53 -19.43
CA GLU A 275 3.00 21.75 -18.74
C GLU A 275 3.71 23.02 -19.23
N ASN A 276 4.30 23.77 -18.30
CA ASN A 276 5.02 25.00 -18.59
C ASN A 276 6.38 24.67 -19.26
N PRO A 277 6.63 25.08 -20.52
CA PRO A 277 7.88 24.77 -21.22
C PRO A 277 9.08 25.61 -20.76
N PHE A 278 8.88 26.56 -19.84
CA PHE A 278 9.91 27.49 -19.36
C PHE A 278 10.38 27.20 -17.93
N GLU A 279 9.86 26.14 -17.31
CA GLU A 279 10.34 25.61 -16.01
C GLU A 279 11.46 24.59 -16.17
#